data_AF-A0A090QKE9-F1
#
_entry.id   AF-A0A090QKE9-F1
#
_cell.length_a   1.000
_cell.length_b   1.000
_cell.length_c   1.000
_cell.angle_alpha   90.00
_cell.angle_beta   90.00
_cell.angle_gamma   90.00
#
_symmetry.space_group_name_H-M   'P 1'
#
loop_
_entity.id
_entity.type
_entity.pdbx_description
1 polymer ?
#
loop_
_entity_poly.entity_id
_entity_poly.type
_entity_poly.pdbx_seq_one_letter_code
_entity_poly.pdbx_strand_id
1 'polypeptide(L)'
;MGHQMFEDSIIKDGLTDVFNQYHMGITAENIAELHGISREAQDAFALASQQKAVAAMQAHGFKDEIEPVNVDFRRQQYTVELDEYPKADATLEKLQALRPAFNKDGTVTAGNASGINDGASALILASAAAVKRHNLRPLAEIVACGQAGVSPKVMGLGPVPAIANALEKTNLALQDITCLELNEAFAAQALGVMKGLCEQHDVDPEWLAAHTNFNGGAIALGHPLGHQETAF
;
A
#
# COMPACT_ATOMS: atom_id res chain seq x y z
N MET A 1 12.75 1.99 44.12
CA MET A 1 11.45 1.78 43.44
C MET A 1 11.26 2.92 42.46
N GLY A 2 10.86 2.64 41.22
CA GLY A 2 10.62 3.62 40.16
C GLY A 2 9.67 3.04 39.13
N HIS A 3 8.98 3.91 38.39
CA HIS A 3 8.09 3.50 37.31
C HIS A 3 8.88 2.82 36.18
N GLN A 4 8.28 1.82 35.54
CA GLN A 4 8.79 1.20 34.33
C GLN A 4 7.74 1.31 33.23
N MET A 5 8.21 1.46 31.99
CA MET A 5 7.37 1.53 30.80
C MET A 5 7.26 0.14 30.19
N PHE A 6 6.03 -0.26 29.85
CA PHE A 6 5.79 -1.46 29.06
C PHE A 6 5.43 -1.01 27.65
N GLU A 7 6.19 -1.48 26.66
CA GLU A 7 6.11 -1.00 25.28
C GLU A 7 5.38 -2.01 24.39
N ASP A 8 4.58 -1.49 23.47
CA ASP A 8 3.97 -2.27 22.39
C ASP A 8 4.99 -2.41 21.25
N SER A 9 5.38 -3.65 20.93
CA SER A 9 6.37 -3.93 19.88
C SER A 9 5.87 -3.57 18.48
N ILE A 10 4.58 -3.72 18.19
CA ILE A 10 4.03 -3.37 16.86
C ILE A 10 4.21 -1.87 16.64
N ILE A 11 3.87 -1.07 17.65
CA ILE A 11 3.99 0.38 17.57
C ILE A 11 5.46 0.80 17.56
N LYS A 12 6.26 0.28 18.48
CA LYS A 12 7.65 0.70 18.67
C LYS A 12 8.54 0.27 17.50
N ASP A 13 8.46 -0.97 17.08
CA ASP A 13 9.39 -1.56 16.12
C ASP A 13 8.90 -1.39 14.67
N GLY A 14 7.57 -1.32 14.46
CA GLY A 14 6.97 -1.23 13.12
C GLY A 14 6.44 0.15 12.73
N LEU A 15 5.87 0.91 13.67
CA LEU A 15 5.06 2.10 13.34
C LEU A 15 5.60 3.43 13.91
N THR A 16 6.74 3.41 14.59
CA THR A 16 7.36 4.61 15.18
C THR A 16 8.66 4.96 14.46
N ASP A 17 8.78 6.22 14.03
CA ASP A 17 10.01 6.69 13.40
C ASP A 17 11.12 6.78 14.43
N VAL A 18 12.21 6.05 14.21
CA VAL A 18 13.34 5.98 15.17
C VAL A 18 14.09 7.30 15.29
N PHE A 19 14.03 8.18 14.27
CA PHE A 19 14.78 9.43 14.28
C PHE A 19 14.01 10.58 14.91
N ASN A 20 12.72 10.72 14.57
CA ASN A 20 11.86 11.82 14.99
C ASN A 20 10.91 11.44 16.13
N GLN A 21 10.85 10.16 16.52
CA GLN A 21 10.12 9.65 17.70
C GLN A 21 8.62 9.97 17.66
N TYR A 22 8.01 9.82 16.49
CA TYR A 22 6.56 9.91 16.30
C TYR A 22 6.03 8.78 15.41
N HIS A 23 4.70 8.58 15.43
CA HIS A 23 4.05 7.54 14.63
C HIS A 23 4.13 7.83 13.12
N MET A 24 4.20 6.80 12.28
CA MET A 24 4.17 6.91 10.80
C MET A 24 3.04 7.79 10.26
N GLY A 25 1.87 7.87 10.91
CA GLY A 25 0.79 8.73 10.49
C GLY A 25 1.13 10.23 10.52
N ILE A 26 2.08 10.65 11.36
CA ILE A 26 2.60 12.03 11.34
C ILE A 26 3.44 12.28 10.07
N THR A 27 4.14 11.28 9.54
CA THR A 27 4.82 11.44 8.24
C THR A 27 3.81 11.66 7.11
N ALA A 28 2.65 11.02 7.18
CA ALA A 28 1.57 11.21 6.22
C ALA A 28 0.96 12.62 6.33
N GLU A 29 0.77 13.14 7.55
CA GLU A 29 0.36 14.53 7.76
C GLU A 29 1.39 15.53 7.19
N ASN A 30 2.70 15.28 7.39
CA ASN A 30 3.75 16.12 6.83
C ASN A 30 3.69 16.17 5.29
N ILE A 31 3.40 15.02 4.64
CA ILE A 31 3.25 14.95 3.19
C ILE A 31 1.98 15.69 2.75
N ALA A 32 0.87 15.53 3.48
CA ALA A 32 -0.37 16.23 3.20
C ALA A 32 -0.17 17.75 3.24
N GLU A 33 0.51 18.26 4.27
CA GLU A 33 0.87 19.68 4.38
C GLU A 33 1.80 20.13 3.26
N LEU A 34 2.88 19.38 3.01
CA LEU A 34 3.89 19.72 1.99
C LEU A 34 3.30 19.86 0.58
N HIS A 35 2.40 18.96 0.20
CA HIS A 35 1.82 18.93 -1.14
C HIS A 35 0.45 19.60 -1.25
N GLY A 36 -0.10 20.10 -0.13
CA GLY A 36 -1.44 20.71 -0.08
C GLY A 36 -2.57 19.72 -0.34
N ILE A 37 -2.44 18.48 0.15
CA ILE A 37 -3.41 17.40 -0.08
C ILE A 37 -4.54 17.53 0.94
N SER A 38 -5.73 17.88 0.47
CA SER A 38 -6.88 18.10 1.35
C SER A 38 -7.43 16.81 1.93
N ARG A 39 -8.21 16.94 3.02
CA ARG A 39 -8.93 15.82 3.63
C ARG A 39 -9.91 15.17 2.64
N GLU A 40 -10.60 15.98 1.85
CA GLU A 40 -11.58 15.52 0.86
C GLU A 40 -10.92 14.69 -0.24
N ALA A 41 -9.72 15.09 -0.69
CA ALA A 41 -8.95 14.32 -1.66
C ALA A 41 -8.52 12.96 -1.09
N GLN A 42 -8.07 12.93 0.17
CA GLN A 42 -7.70 11.69 0.85
C GLN A 42 -8.89 10.73 1.01
N ASP A 43 -10.04 11.25 1.44
CA ASP A 43 -11.25 10.45 1.63
C ASP A 43 -11.84 9.96 0.29
N ALA A 44 -11.79 10.78 -0.76
CA ALA A 44 -12.20 10.37 -2.10
C ALA A 44 -11.29 9.26 -2.67
N PHE A 45 -9.98 9.39 -2.47
CA PHE A 45 -9.01 8.35 -2.85
C PHE A 45 -9.28 7.04 -2.10
N ALA A 46 -9.48 7.11 -0.79
CA ALA A 46 -9.80 5.96 0.04
C ALA A 46 -11.10 5.27 -0.39
N LEU A 47 -12.15 6.04 -0.70
CA LEU A 47 -13.40 5.50 -1.20
C LEU A 47 -13.22 4.77 -2.54
N ALA A 48 -12.45 5.35 -3.46
CA ALA A 48 -12.14 4.73 -4.74
C ALA A 48 -11.38 3.40 -4.56
N SER A 49 -10.41 3.35 -3.64
CA SER A 49 -9.69 2.11 -3.30
C SER A 49 -10.64 1.04 -2.77
N GLN A 50 -11.54 1.39 -1.85
CA GLN A 50 -12.58 0.47 -1.32
C GLN A 50 -13.50 -0.05 -2.43
N GLN A 51 -13.97 0.82 -3.33
CA GLN A 51 -14.84 0.44 -4.43
C GLN A 51 -14.14 -0.52 -5.41
N LYS A 52 -12.88 -0.25 -5.76
CA LYS A 52 -12.08 -1.11 -6.64
C LYS A 52 -11.86 -2.49 -6.01
N ALA A 53 -11.47 -2.56 -4.74
CA ALA A 53 -11.28 -3.81 -4.02
C ALA A 53 -12.56 -4.65 -3.94
N VAL A 54 -13.68 -4.03 -3.57
CA VAL A 54 -14.98 -4.71 -3.49
C VAL A 54 -15.42 -5.22 -4.87
N ALA A 55 -15.21 -4.44 -5.93
CA ALA A 55 -15.51 -4.86 -7.29
C ALA A 55 -14.64 -6.05 -7.74
N ALA A 56 -13.33 -6.01 -7.47
CA ALA A 56 -12.40 -7.11 -7.78
C ALA A 56 -12.75 -8.40 -7.01
N MET A 57 -13.06 -8.27 -5.72
CA MET A 57 -13.52 -9.40 -4.89
C MET A 57 -14.82 -10.02 -5.45
N GLN A 58 -15.76 -9.20 -5.92
CA GLN A 58 -17.01 -9.68 -6.50
C GLN A 58 -16.81 -10.31 -7.88
N ALA A 59 -15.89 -9.78 -8.68
CA ALA A 59 -15.65 -10.22 -10.06
C ALA A 59 -14.87 -11.55 -10.12
N HIS A 60 -13.78 -11.67 -9.36
CA HIS A 60 -12.90 -12.84 -9.40
C HIS A 60 -12.46 -13.35 -8.03
N GLY A 61 -12.63 -12.56 -6.96
CA GLY A 61 -12.38 -13.01 -5.58
C GLY A 61 -10.93 -13.37 -5.30
N PHE A 62 -9.99 -12.86 -6.09
CA PHE A 62 -8.55 -13.13 -5.97
C PHE A 62 -8.18 -14.63 -5.90
N LYS A 63 -8.99 -15.50 -6.52
CA LYS A 63 -8.84 -16.97 -6.40
C LYS A 63 -7.56 -17.55 -7.00
N ASP A 64 -6.96 -16.83 -7.95
CA ASP A 64 -5.71 -17.28 -8.61
C ASP A 64 -4.46 -16.93 -7.78
N GLU A 65 -4.60 -16.03 -6.80
CA GLU A 65 -3.50 -15.50 -5.98
C GLU A 65 -3.64 -15.79 -4.48
N ILE A 66 -4.86 -16.09 -4.00
CA ILE A 66 -5.12 -16.50 -2.60
C ILE A 66 -5.15 -18.03 -2.48
N GLU A 67 -4.27 -18.56 -1.63
CA GLU A 67 -4.33 -19.95 -1.15
C GLU A 67 -5.16 -20.01 0.15
N PRO A 68 -6.23 -20.83 0.22
CA PRO A 68 -7.04 -20.97 1.43
C PRO A 68 -6.25 -21.46 2.66
N VAL A 69 -6.40 -20.78 3.79
CA VAL A 69 -5.77 -21.16 5.06
C VAL A 69 -6.82 -21.80 5.97
N ASN A 70 -6.58 -23.06 6.35
CA ASN A 70 -7.42 -23.75 7.33
C ASN A 70 -6.92 -23.48 8.75
N VAL A 71 -7.79 -22.95 9.60
CA VAL A 71 -7.56 -22.61 10.99
C VAL A 71 -8.37 -23.54 11.88
N ASP A 72 -7.67 -24.41 12.61
CA ASP A 72 -8.30 -25.29 13.58
C ASP A 72 -8.49 -24.57 14.92
N PHE A 73 -9.74 -24.41 15.35
CA PHE A 73 -10.07 -23.86 16.66
C PHE A 73 -10.96 -24.82 17.44
N ARG A 74 -10.38 -25.42 18.49
CA ARG A 74 -10.99 -26.47 19.33
C ARG A 74 -11.40 -27.70 18.52
N ARG A 75 -12.69 -27.83 18.19
CA ARG A 75 -13.27 -28.97 17.44
C ARG A 75 -13.88 -28.51 16.11
N GLN A 76 -13.65 -27.27 15.71
CA GLN A 76 -14.15 -26.68 14.49
C GLN A 76 -12.97 -26.25 13.64
N GLN A 77 -13.11 -26.40 12.33
CA GLN A 77 -12.16 -25.92 11.34
C GLN A 77 -12.81 -24.78 10.58
N TYR A 78 -12.08 -23.68 10.44
CA TYR A 78 -12.48 -22.49 9.70
C TYR A 78 -11.56 -22.36 8.50
N THR A 79 -12.11 -22.01 7.34
CA THR A 79 -11.31 -21.73 6.15
C THR A 79 -11.32 -20.22 5.91
N VAL A 80 -10.14 -19.63 5.83
CA VAL A 80 -9.92 -18.23 5.48
C VAL A 80 -9.43 -18.22 4.03
N GLU A 81 -10.27 -17.72 3.12
CA GLU A 81 -10.01 -17.72 1.67
C GLU A 81 -10.40 -16.40 0.98
N LEU A 82 -10.78 -15.38 1.76
CA LEU A 82 -11.18 -14.06 1.28
C LEU A 82 -10.59 -12.98 2.19
N ASP A 83 -10.20 -11.85 1.61
CA ASP A 83 -9.83 -10.66 2.35
C ASP A 83 -11.04 -10.12 3.14
N GLU A 84 -10.88 -9.93 4.45
CA GLU A 84 -11.97 -9.45 5.32
C GLU A 84 -11.95 -7.93 5.57
N TYR A 85 -10.86 -7.25 5.19
CA TYR A 85 -10.66 -5.83 5.46
C TYR A 85 -11.49 -4.87 4.56
N PRO A 86 -11.77 -5.20 3.28
CA PRO A 86 -12.58 -4.34 2.41
C PRO A 86 -13.99 -4.08 2.94
N LYS A 87 -14.42 -2.82 2.88
CA LYS A 87 -15.70 -2.34 3.40
C LYS A 87 -16.66 -2.04 2.26
N ALA A 88 -17.51 -3.02 1.93
CA ALA A 88 -18.50 -2.91 0.85
C ALA A 88 -19.52 -1.77 1.03
N ASP A 89 -19.73 -1.31 2.27
CA ASP A 89 -20.66 -0.24 2.62
C ASP A 89 -19.96 1.12 2.86
N ALA A 90 -18.71 1.27 2.43
CA ALA A 90 -17.97 2.52 2.52
C ALA A 90 -18.69 3.64 1.75
N THR A 91 -18.86 4.79 2.40
CA THR A 91 -19.43 6.00 1.76
C THR A 91 -18.57 7.20 2.11
N LEU A 92 -18.61 8.24 1.27
CA LEU A 92 -17.86 9.46 1.51
C LEU A 92 -18.29 10.13 2.82
N GLU A 93 -19.58 10.11 3.15
CA GLU A 93 -20.11 10.68 4.39
C GLU A 93 -19.57 9.95 5.62
N LYS A 94 -19.46 8.61 5.57
CA LYS A 94 -18.87 7.82 6.66
C LYS A 94 -17.39 8.15 6.83
N LEU A 95 -16.65 8.30 5.74
CA LEU A 95 -15.22 8.66 5.77
C LEU A 95 -15.02 10.07 6.34
N GLN A 96 -15.80 11.05 5.88
CA GLN A 96 -15.73 12.44 6.36
C GLN A 96 -16.11 12.59 7.83
N ALA A 97 -16.99 11.74 8.35
CA ALA A 97 -17.38 11.74 9.76
C ALA A 97 -16.26 11.24 10.71
N LEU A 98 -15.20 10.62 10.19
CA LEU A 98 -14.10 10.12 11.01
C LEU A 98 -13.24 11.25 11.54
N ARG A 99 -12.85 11.11 12.81
CA ARG A 99 -11.92 12.01 13.48
C ARG A 99 -10.48 11.75 13.02
N PRO A 100 -9.64 12.80 12.95
CA PRO A 100 -8.20 12.65 12.74
C PRO A 100 -7.57 11.68 13.75
N ALA A 101 -6.69 10.80 13.27
CA ALA A 101 -6.11 9.72 14.06
C ALA A 101 -4.79 10.11 14.75
N PHE A 102 -3.98 10.99 14.14
CA PHE A 102 -2.61 11.26 14.58
C PHE A 102 -2.39 12.69 15.06
N ASN A 103 -3.02 13.67 14.41
CA ASN A 103 -3.00 15.08 14.83
C ASN A 103 -4.44 15.57 14.99
N LYS A 104 -4.74 16.35 16.04
CA LYS A 104 -6.11 16.82 16.34
C LYS A 104 -6.71 17.66 15.21
N ASP A 105 -5.87 18.46 14.56
CA ASP A 105 -6.24 19.30 13.41
C ASP A 105 -5.75 18.68 12.09
N GLY A 106 -5.42 17.39 12.12
CA GLY A 106 -4.89 16.63 11.00
C GLY A 106 -5.95 16.21 9.99
N THR A 107 -5.46 15.61 8.91
CA THR A 107 -6.26 15.14 7.77
C THR A 107 -6.32 13.62 7.68
N VAL A 108 -5.36 12.92 8.32
CA VAL A 108 -5.25 11.47 8.26
C VAL A 108 -6.19 10.83 9.28
N THR A 109 -6.98 9.87 8.84
CA THR A 109 -7.97 9.14 9.64
C THR A 109 -7.83 7.63 9.45
N ALA A 110 -8.51 6.85 10.29
CA ALA A 110 -8.61 5.40 10.11
C ALA A 110 -9.36 4.97 8.84
N GLY A 111 -10.00 5.90 8.12
CA GLY A 111 -10.69 5.62 6.85
C GLY A 111 -9.83 5.87 5.62
N ASN A 112 -8.80 6.71 5.74
CA ASN A 112 -7.89 7.06 4.65
C ASN A 112 -6.43 6.63 4.94
N ALA A 113 -6.25 5.75 5.92
CA ALA A 113 -5.04 5.04 6.25
C ALA A 113 -5.30 3.53 6.13
N SER A 114 -4.26 2.76 5.82
CA SER A 114 -4.36 1.30 5.85
C SER A 114 -4.47 0.76 7.27
N GLY A 115 -4.95 -0.47 7.40
CA GLY A 115 -5.09 -1.17 8.67
C GLY A 115 -3.79 -1.77 9.21
N ILE A 116 -3.92 -2.40 10.37
CA ILE A 116 -2.98 -3.40 10.86
C ILE A 116 -3.58 -4.74 10.46
N ASN A 117 -2.86 -5.51 9.65
CA ASN A 117 -3.37 -6.72 9.03
C ASN A 117 -2.36 -7.86 9.15
N ASP A 118 -2.88 -9.08 9.10
CA ASP A 118 -2.10 -10.32 9.13
C ASP A 118 -2.18 -11.01 7.77
N GLY A 119 -1.08 -11.64 7.34
CA GLY A 119 -1.05 -12.48 6.14
C GLY A 119 0.35 -12.98 5.83
N ALA A 120 0.50 -13.67 4.70
CA ALA A 120 1.79 -13.98 4.09
C ALA A 120 1.64 -14.12 2.57
N SER A 121 2.67 -13.77 1.83
CA SER A 121 2.78 -13.98 0.39
C SER A 121 4.16 -14.56 0.05
N ALA A 122 4.25 -15.31 -1.05
CA ALA A 122 5.48 -15.97 -1.47
C ALA A 122 5.57 -16.06 -2.99
N LEU A 123 6.79 -15.90 -3.52
CA LEU A 123 7.09 -16.00 -4.94
C LEU A 123 8.22 -17.02 -5.17
N ILE A 124 8.15 -17.76 -6.27
CA ILE A 124 9.24 -18.63 -6.71
C ILE A 124 10.04 -17.89 -7.77
N LEU A 125 11.28 -17.52 -7.42
CA LEU A 125 12.23 -16.94 -8.36
C LEU A 125 13.08 -18.02 -9.01
N ALA A 126 13.19 -17.96 -10.34
CA ALA A 126 13.99 -18.89 -11.12
C ALA A 126 14.82 -18.15 -12.16
N SER A 127 16.08 -18.56 -12.35
CA SER A 127 16.89 -18.07 -13.47
C SER A 127 16.36 -18.60 -14.80
N ALA A 128 16.65 -17.90 -15.90
CA ALA A 128 16.28 -18.36 -17.25
C ALA A 128 16.80 -19.79 -17.55
N ALA A 129 17.98 -20.14 -17.03
CA ALA A 129 18.54 -21.49 -17.14
C ALA A 129 17.69 -22.52 -16.38
N ALA A 130 17.22 -22.21 -15.17
CA ALA A 130 16.35 -23.08 -14.38
C ALA A 130 14.98 -23.23 -15.05
N VAL A 131 14.41 -22.14 -15.56
CA VAL A 131 13.14 -22.17 -16.32
C VAL A 131 13.24 -23.14 -17.50
N LYS A 132 14.31 -23.04 -18.30
CA LYS A 132 14.54 -23.96 -19.43
C LYS A 132 14.78 -25.40 -18.98
N ARG A 133 15.61 -25.62 -17.94
CA ARG A 133 15.96 -26.95 -17.44
C ARG A 133 14.76 -27.71 -16.89
N HIS A 134 13.87 -27.01 -16.19
CA HIS A 134 12.72 -27.59 -15.51
C HIS A 134 11.41 -27.42 -16.30
N ASN A 135 11.46 -26.86 -17.51
CA ASN A 135 10.30 -26.61 -18.37
C ASN A 135 9.19 -25.82 -17.64
N LEU A 136 9.60 -24.79 -16.89
CA LEU A 136 8.68 -23.93 -16.14
C LEU A 136 8.03 -22.90 -17.08
N ARG A 137 6.84 -22.41 -16.71
CA ARG A 137 6.16 -21.30 -17.39
C ARG A 137 6.21 -20.07 -16.45
N PRO A 138 7.13 -19.11 -16.67
CA PRO A 138 7.21 -17.93 -15.82
C PRO A 138 5.98 -17.05 -16.01
N LEU A 139 5.53 -16.39 -14.94
CA LEU A 139 4.42 -15.42 -14.99
C LEU A 139 4.91 -14.05 -15.45
N ALA A 140 6.09 -13.64 -14.99
CA ALA A 140 6.72 -12.36 -15.32
C ALA A 140 8.26 -12.48 -15.28
N GLU A 141 8.93 -11.45 -15.79
CA GLU A 141 10.39 -11.28 -15.71
C GLU A 141 10.70 -10.02 -14.88
N ILE A 142 11.66 -10.14 -13.95
CA ILE A 142 12.16 -8.99 -13.20
C ILE A 142 13.22 -8.29 -14.07
N VAL A 143 12.82 -7.18 -14.70
CA VAL A 143 13.69 -6.42 -15.61
C VAL A 143 14.60 -5.43 -14.88
N ALA A 144 14.16 -4.88 -13.74
CA ALA A 144 14.96 -4.01 -12.88
C ALA A 144 14.37 -3.90 -11.48
N CYS A 145 15.20 -3.42 -10.55
CA CYS A 145 14.80 -3.00 -9.21
C CYS A 145 15.47 -1.65 -8.91
N GLY A 146 14.70 -0.71 -8.38
CA GLY A 146 15.16 0.61 -7.96
C GLY A 146 15.01 0.77 -6.45
N GLN A 147 15.96 1.46 -5.83
CA GLN A 147 15.96 1.75 -4.39
C GLN A 147 16.44 3.18 -4.19
N ALA A 148 15.87 3.88 -3.22
CA ALA A 148 16.24 5.25 -2.91
C ALA A 148 15.98 5.56 -1.43
N GLY A 149 16.70 6.55 -0.90
CA GLY A 149 16.49 7.09 0.44
C GLY A 149 15.90 8.49 0.37
N VAL A 150 14.96 8.79 1.27
CA VAL A 150 14.38 10.12 1.46
C VAL A 150 14.46 10.53 2.92
N SER A 151 14.10 11.77 3.25
CA SER A 151 14.01 12.19 4.64
C SER A 151 12.98 11.33 5.40
N PRO A 152 13.28 10.84 6.62
CA PRO A 152 12.32 10.08 7.42
C PRO A 152 11.00 10.83 7.67
N LYS A 153 11.03 12.18 7.65
CA LYS A 153 9.85 13.02 7.85
C LYS A 153 8.80 12.89 6.75
N VAL A 154 9.21 12.49 5.56
CA VAL A 154 8.38 12.31 4.37
C VAL A 154 8.64 10.94 3.75
N MET A 155 8.86 9.93 4.58
CA MET A 155 9.25 8.58 4.15
C MET A 155 8.32 7.99 3.08
N GLY A 156 7.04 8.35 3.12
CA GLY A 156 6.05 7.94 2.13
C GLY A 156 6.32 8.40 0.69
N LEU A 157 7.21 9.39 0.47
CA LEU A 157 7.64 9.81 -0.86
C LEU A 157 8.81 8.99 -1.44
N GLY A 158 9.34 8.02 -0.67
CA GLY A 158 10.40 7.12 -1.11
C GLY A 158 10.18 6.43 -2.47
N PRO A 159 8.93 6.05 -2.85
CA PRO A 159 8.67 5.46 -4.16
C PRO A 159 9.04 6.35 -5.36
N VAL A 160 8.94 7.68 -5.25
CA VAL A 160 9.21 8.60 -6.38
C VAL A 160 10.63 8.44 -6.93
N PRO A 161 11.71 8.59 -6.12
CA PRO A 161 13.07 8.34 -6.59
C PRO A 161 13.37 6.85 -6.80
N ALA A 162 12.69 5.93 -6.12
CA ALA A 162 12.91 4.50 -6.32
C ALA A 162 12.44 4.04 -7.72
N ILE A 163 11.27 4.51 -8.16
CA ILE A 163 10.73 4.29 -9.50
C ILE A 163 11.64 4.93 -10.55
N ALA A 164 12.12 6.15 -10.32
CA ALA A 164 13.10 6.81 -11.20
C ALA A 164 14.33 5.91 -11.44
N ASN A 165 14.93 5.41 -10.36
CA ASN A 165 16.11 4.54 -10.41
C ASN A 165 15.84 3.20 -11.12
N ALA A 166 14.60 2.69 -11.08
CA ALA A 166 14.22 1.49 -11.81
C ALA A 166 14.08 1.76 -13.32
N LEU A 167 13.41 2.85 -13.69
CA LEU A 167 13.21 3.27 -15.08
C LEU A 167 14.53 3.61 -15.79
N GLU A 168 15.46 4.27 -15.09
CA GLU A 168 16.80 4.55 -15.63
C GLU A 168 17.57 3.28 -16.02
N LYS A 169 17.39 2.17 -15.28
CA LYS A 169 18.07 0.89 -15.58
C LYS A 169 17.50 0.16 -16.78
N THR A 170 16.23 0.37 -17.09
CA THR A 170 15.53 -0.29 -18.20
C THR A 170 15.44 0.58 -19.43
N ASN A 171 15.74 1.88 -19.30
CA ASN A 171 15.52 2.89 -20.34
C ASN A 171 14.05 2.91 -20.82
N LEU A 172 13.11 2.63 -19.90
CA LEU A 172 11.68 2.75 -20.11
C LEU A 172 11.19 4.12 -19.63
N ALA A 173 10.16 4.66 -20.28
CA ALA A 173 9.39 5.76 -19.76
C ALA A 173 8.32 5.26 -18.79
N LEU A 174 7.85 6.12 -17.88
CA LEU A 174 6.72 5.78 -16.99
C LEU A 174 5.47 5.40 -17.80
N GLN A 175 5.27 6.06 -18.94
CA GLN A 175 4.14 5.80 -19.86
C GLN A 175 4.22 4.45 -20.58
N ASP A 176 5.37 3.77 -20.57
CA ASP A 176 5.48 2.40 -21.10
C ASP A 176 4.91 1.36 -20.13
N ILE A 177 4.63 1.75 -18.88
CA ILE A 177 4.08 0.88 -17.85
C ILE A 177 2.56 0.83 -17.97
N THR A 178 2.02 -0.38 -18.15
CA THR A 178 0.58 -0.61 -18.34
C THR A 178 -0.18 -0.84 -17.03
N CYS A 179 0.52 -1.19 -15.96
CA CYS A 179 -0.05 -1.43 -14.64
C CYS A 179 0.94 -0.99 -13.56
N LEU A 180 0.47 -0.15 -12.64
CA LEU A 180 1.23 0.35 -11.50
C LEU A 180 0.54 -0.10 -10.22
N GLU A 181 1.23 -0.88 -9.40
CA GLU A 181 0.81 -1.15 -8.04
C GLU A 181 1.61 -0.25 -7.10
N LEU A 182 0.97 0.81 -6.62
CA LEU A 182 1.51 1.78 -5.67
C LEU A 182 0.85 1.55 -4.31
N ASN A 183 1.60 0.95 -3.38
CA ASN A 183 1.09 0.62 -2.05
C ASN A 183 0.51 1.86 -1.32
N GLU A 184 -0.65 1.67 -0.69
CA GLU A 184 -1.47 2.74 -0.11
C GLU A 184 -1.43 2.77 1.43
N ALA A 185 -0.24 2.83 2.05
CA ALA A 185 -0.13 2.94 3.52
C ALA A 185 -0.99 4.11 4.10
N PHE A 186 -1.01 5.25 3.41
CA PHE A 186 -1.86 6.39 3.71
C PHE A 186 -2.28 7.06 2.39
N ALA A 187 -3.52 7.56 2.30
CA ALA A 187 -3.98 8.29 1.12
C ALA A 187 -3.12 9.53 0.85
N ALA A 188 -2.70 10.24 1.90
CA ALA A 188 -1.80 11.39 1.79
C ALA A 188 -0.47 11.04 1.10
N GLN A 189 0.16 9.91 1.46
CA GLN A 189 1.40 9.51 0.79
C GLN A 189 1.14 9.07 -0.65
N ALA A 190 0.08 8.27 -0.88
CA ALA A 190 -0.19 7.72 -2.20
C ALA A 190 -0.45 8.84 -3.22
N LEU A 191 -1.27 9.83 -2.83
CA LEU A 191 -1.50 11.04 -3.61
C LEU A 191 -0.23 11.89 -3.77
N GLY A 192 0.62 11.96 -2.74
CA GLY A 192 1.92 12.64 -2.80
C GLY A 192 2.88 11.99 -3.80
N VAL A 193 2.96 10.66 -3.80
CA VAL A 193 3.75 9.87 -4.77
C VAL A 193 3.21 10.06 -6.17
N MET A 194 1.89 9.94 -6.37
CA MET A 194 1.26 10.15 -7.67
C MET A 194 1.57 11.54 -8.23
N LYS A 195 1.42 12.57 -7.40
CA LYS A 195 1.77 13.95 -7.77
C LYS A 195 3.26 14.08 -8.13
N GLY A 196 4.16 13.51 -7.31
CA GLY A 196 5.59 13.53 -7.58
C GLY A 196 5.97 12.82 -8.87
N LEU A 197 5.34 11.69 -9.20
CA LEU A 197 5.55 10.97 -10.46
C LEU A 197 5.05 11.76 -11.66
N CYS A 198 3.86 12.36 -11.57
CA CYS A 198 3.32 13.23 -12.61
C CYS A 198 4.26 14.42 -12.90
N GLU A 199 4.74 15.10 -11.85
CA GLU A 199 5.66 16.23 -11.97
C GLU A 199 7.04 15.81 -12.53
N GLN A 200 7.58 14.68 -12.06
CA GLN A 200 8.92 14.21 -12.46
C GLN A 200 8.97 13.67 -13.90
N HIS A 201 7.90 13.03 -14.36
CA HIS A 201 7.84 12.36 -15.66
C HIS A 201 6.96 13.08 -16.69
N ASP A 202 6.41 14.25 -16.35
CA ASP A 202 5.49 15.03 -17.19
C ASP A 202 4.30 14.18 -17.69
N VAL A 203 3.62 13.52 -16.74
CA VAL A 203 2.52 12.59 -17.00
C VAL A 203 1.21 13.14 -16.45
N ASP A 204 0.13 12.98 -17.21
CA ASP A 204 -1.22 13.37 -16.81
C ASP A 204 -1.67 12.62 -15.53
N PRO A 205 -2.11 13.32 -14.47
CA PRO A 205 -2.71 12.70 -13.29
C PRO A 205 -3.87 11.75 -13.59
N GLU A 206 -4.70 12.04 -14.61
CA GLU A 206 -5.81 11.16 -14.99
C GLU A 206 -5.29 9.86 -15.59
N TRP A 207 -4.24 9.93 -16.42
CA TRP A 207 -3.57 8.75 -16.96
C TRP A 207 -3.01 7.90 -15.81
N LEU A 208 -2.31 8.53 -14.86
CA LEU A 208 -1.69 7.80 -13.75
C LEU A 208 -2.75 7.12 -12.87
N ALA A 209 -3.83 7.83 -12.56
CA ALA A 209 -4.95 7.28 -11.78
C ALA A 209 -5.64 6.11 -12.50
N ALA A 210 -5.74 6.15 -13.84
CA ALA A 210 -6.32 5.08 -14.64
C ALA A 210 -5.43 3.83 -14.77
N HIS A 211 -4.13 3.93 -14.48
CA HIS A 211 -3.18 2.82 -14.58
C HIS A 211 -2.69 2.31 -13.22
N THR A 212 -3.26 2.80 -12.11
CA THR A 212 -2.79 2.50 -10.74
C THR A 212 -3.82 1.72 -9.92
N ASN A 213 -3.38 0.64 -9.26
CA ASN A 213 -4.12 -0.17 -8.29
C ASN A 213 -5.50 -0.59 -8.80
N PHE A 214 -5.56 -1.32 -9.93
CA PHE A 214 -6.82 -1.65 -10.60
C PHE A 214 -7.80 -2.39 -9.70
N ASN A 215 -7.27 -3.25 -8.83
CA ASN A 215 -8.04 -4.08 -7.92
C ASN A 215 -8.18 -3.47 -6.51
N GLY A 216 -7.92 -2.18 -6.37
CA GLY A 216 -7.81 -1.52 -5.06
C GLY A 216 -6.42 -1.71 -4.46
N GLY A 217 -6.16 -1.05 -3.34
CA GLY A 217 -4.86 -1.11 -2.67
C GLY A 217 -4.99 -1.27 -1.16
N ALA A 218 -3.89 -1.04 -0.45
CA ALA A 218 -3.76 -1.33 0.98
C ALA A 218 -4.73 -0.58 1.91
N ILE A 219 -5.34 0.54 1.48
CA ILE A 219 -6.41 1.18 2.27
C ILE A 219 -7.63 0.24 2.37
N ALA A 220 -7.88 -0.57 1.35
CA ALA A 220 -8.99 -1.50 1.29
C ALA A 220 -8.58 -2.94 1.63
N LEU A 221 -7.46 -3.41 1.09
CA LEU A 221 -7.00 -4.81 1.23
C LEU A 221 -6.16 -5.03 2.49
N GLY A 222 -5.69 -3.95 3.13
CA GLY A 222 -4.89 -4.01 4.35
C GLY A 222 -3.38 -3.89 4.11
N HIS A 223 -2.63 -3.72 5.19
CA HIS A 223 -1.20 -3.44 5.15
C HIS A 223 -0.40 -4.29 6.15
N PRO A 224 -0.15 -5.56 5.81
CA PRO A 224 0.67 -6.43 6.63
C PRO A 224 2.17 -6.12 6.39
N LEU A 225 2.76 -5.38 7.33
CA LEU A 225 4.08 -4.72 7.22
C LEU A 225 5.19 -5.57 6.60
N GLY A 226 5.24 -6.87 6.90
CA GLY A 226 6.32 -7.76 6.49
C GLY A 226 6.21 -8.35 5.07
N HIS A 227 5.07 -8.24 4.38
CA HIS A 227 4.87 -8.92 3.08
C HIS A 227 4.03 -8.14 2.07
N GLN A 228 3.69 -6.88 2.38
CA GLN A 228 2.94 -5.97 1.49
C GLN A 228 3.52 -5.82 0.07
N GLU A 229 4.83 -5.97 -0.11
CA GLU A 229 5.49 -5.81 -1.42
C GLU A 229 5.35 -7.04 -2.34
N THR A 230 4.90 -8.16 -1.80
CA THR A 230 4.70 -9.42 -2.55
C THR A 230 3.24 -9.87 -2.59
N ALA A 231 2.34 -9.11 -1.98
CA ALA A 231 0.92 -9.43 -1.84
C ALA A 231 0.03 -8.93 -3.00
N PHE A 232 0.55 -8.05 -3.86
CA PHE A 232 -0.19 -7.42 -4.97
C PHE A 232 0.67 -7.41 -6.24
#